data_AF-A0A1X2F4X6-F1
#
_entry.id   AF-A0A1X2F4X6-F1
#
_cell.length_a   1.000
_cell.length_b   1.000
_cell.length_c   1.000
_cell.angle_alpha   90.00
_cell.angle_beta   90.00
_cell.angle_gamma   90.00
#
_symmetry.space_group_name_H-M   'P 1'
#
loop_
_entity.id
_entity.type
_entity.pdbx_description
1 polymer ?
#
loop_
_entity_poly.entity_id
_entity_poly.type
_entity_poly.pdbx_seq_one_letter_code
_entity_poly.pdbx_strand_id
1 'polypeptide(L)'
;MGGPMSALAPPAAVVDTLAGLRAAFDGIHVMHECSGDCPADCDLTDYSEAALRDHDERNFDAREEIHERAEELVAALDEWLGTAAAEAGPGR
;
A
#
# COMPACT_ATOMS: atom_id res chain seq x y z
N MET A 1 -33.93 17.24 5.98
CA MET A 1 -32.84 17.73 6.85
C MET A 1 -31.83 16.60 7.01
N GLY A 2 -30.76 16.60 6.22
CA GLY A 2 -29.63 15.69 6.42
C GLY A 2 -28.74 16.28 7.51
N GLY A 3 -28.77 15.68 8.70
CA GLY A 3 -27.81 16.03 9.74
C GLY A 3 -26.39 15.70 9.28
N PRO A 4 -25.35 16.34 9.84
CA PRO A 4 -23.98 15.98 9.52
C PRO A 4 -23.80 14.49 9.81
N MET A 5 -23.43 13.70 8.80
CA MET A 5 -22.83 12.39 9.06
C MET A 5 -21.66 12.69 9.99
N SER A 6 -21.77 12.32 11.26
CA SER A 6 -20.58 12.18 12.09
C SER A 6 -19.69 11.23 11.31
N ALA A 7 -18.54 11.69 10.85
CA ALA A 7 -17.59 10.85 10.15
C ALA A 7 -17.32 9.67 11.09
N LEU A 8 -17.81 8.48 10.75
CA LEU A 8 -17.50 7.26 11.47
C LEU A 8 -15.98 7.15 11.43
N ALA A 9 -15.35 7.16 12.61
CA ALA A 9 -13.92 6.92 12.68
C ALA A 9 -13.64 5.52 12.09
N PRO A 10 -12.62 5.37 11.23
CA PRO A 10 -12.28 4.07 10.68
C PRO A 10 -11.92 3.09 11.80
N PRO A 11 -12.37 1.82 11.74
CA PRO A 11 -11.95 0.79 12.65
C PRO A 11 -10.43 0.62 12.61
N ALA A 12 -9.86 0.15 13.72
CA ALA A 12 -8.42 -0.13 13.82
C ALA A 12 -7.93 -1.02 12.67
N ALA A 13 -8.70 -2.05 12.30
CA ALA A 13 -8.37 -2.95 11.17
C ALA A 13 -8.14 -2.20 9.84
N VAL A 14 -8.93 -1.17 9.53
CA VAL A 14 -8.77 -0.36 8.32
C VAL A 14 -7.51 0.51 8.41
N VAL A 15 -7.23 1.05 9.60
CA VAL A 15 -6.02 1.86 9.83
C VAL A 15 -4.76 1.00 9.74
N ASP A 16 -4.79 -0.19 10.33
CA ASP A 16 -3.66 -1.12 10.37
C ASP A 16 -3.34 -1.69 8.99
N THR A 17 -4.36 -2.11 8.23
CA THR A 17 -4.18 -2.59 6.83
C THR A 17 -3.69 -1.47 5.92
N LEU A 18 -4.17 -0.23 6.08
CA LEU A 18 -3.65 0.93 5.36
C LEU A 18 -2.18 1.21 5.71
N ALA A 19 -1.80 1.10 6.99
CA ALA A 19 -0.41 1.26 7.40
C ALA A 19 0.47 0.15 6.80
N GLY A 20 -0.01 -1.10 6.78
CA GLY A 20 0.67 -2.24 6.15
C GLY A 20 0.86 -2.05 4.65
N LEU A 21 -0.15 -1.56 3.93
CA LEU A 21 -0.04 -1.23 2.51
C LEU A 21 0.98 -0.11 2.27
N ARG A 22 1.01 0.92 3.13
CA ARG A 22 2.01 1.99 3.02
C ARG A 22 3.42 1.49 3.21
N ALA A 23 3.64 0.63 4.20
CA ALA A 23 4.95 0.03 4.44
C ALA A 23 5.41 -0.87 3.27
N ALA A 24 4.47 -1.57 2.60
CA ALA A 24 4.81 -2.39 1.44
C ALA A 24 5.36 -1.57 0.26
N PHE A 25 4.97 -0.29 0.12
CA PHE A 25 5.57 0.58 -0.90
C PHE A 25 7.06 0.86 -0.68
N ASP A 26 7.54 0.78 0.56
CA ASP A 26 8.97 0.94 0.86
C ASP A 26 9.80 -0.23 0.31
N GLY A 27 9.15 -1.35 -0.06
CA GLY A 27 9.78 -2.49 -0.74
C GLY A 27 10.04 -2.29 -2.23
N ILE A 28 9.44 -1.26 -2.86
CA ILE A 28 9.71 -0.95 -4.27
C ILE A 28 11.13 -0.40 -4.40
N HIS A 29 11.95 -1.13 -5.14
CA HIS A 29 13.29 -0.70 -5.50
C HIS A 29 13.22 0.20 -6.74
N VAL A 30 13.59 1.47 -6.59
CA VAL A 30 13.62 2.43 -7.71
C VAL A 30 15.06 2.60 -8.18
N MET A 31 15.36 2.19 -9.43
CA MET A 31 16.59 2.65 -10.09
C MET A 31 16.48 4.15 -10.36
N HIS A 32 17.11 4.96 -9.53
CA HIS A 32 17.40 6.35 -9.87
C HIS A 32 18.74 6.43 -10.62
N GLU A 33 18.92 7.45 -11.46
CA GLU A 33 20.25 7.77 -11.98
C GLU A 33 21.13 8.17 -10.78
N CYS A 34 22.22 7.45 -10.49
CA CYS A 34 23.15 7.96 -9.48
C CYS A 34 23.75 9.27 -10.03
N SER A 35 23.64 10.35 -9.24
CA SER A 35 24.33 11.62 -9.50
C SER A 35 25.64 11.66 -8.70
N GLY A 36 26.41 12.75 -8.85
CA GLY A 36 27.61 12.98 -8.02
C GLY A 36 27.32 13.14 -6.52
N ASP A 37 26.05 13.27 -6.12
CA ASP A 37 25.63 13.43 -4.72
C ASP A 37 25.17 12.10 -4.09
N CYS A 38 25.27 10.99 -4.82
CA CYS A 38 24.88 9.70 -4.29
C CYS A 38 25.84 9.21 -3.19
N PRO A 39 25.31 8.56 -2.14
CA PRO A 39 26.14 7.99 -1.09
C PRO A 39 26.99 6.84 -1.65
N ALA A 40 28.10 6.53 -0.96
CA ALA A 40 29.10 5.57 -1.45
C ALA A 40 28.58 4.13 -1.58
N ASP A 41 27.44 3.84 -0.97
CA ASP A 41 26.67 2.60 -1.03
C ASP A 41 25.46 2.68 -1.99
N CYS A 42 25.47 3.59 -2.98
CA CYS A 42 24.49 3.62 -4.08
C CYS A 42 24.58 2.29 -4.86
N ASP A 43 23.64 1.36 -4.62
CA ASP A 43 23.46 0.10 -5.34
C ASP A 43 23.25 0.29 -6.87
N LEU A 44 23.09 1.53 -7.31
CA LEU A 44 22.69 1.92 -8.67
C LEU A 44 23.85 2.38 -9.56
N THR A 45 25.10 2.02 -9.20
CA THR A 45 26.27 2.18 -10.08
C THR A 45 26.55 0.94 -10.93
N ASP A 46 25.95 -0.20 -10.59
CA ASP A 46 26.03 -1.44 -11.37
C ASP A 46 24.86 -1.52 -12.36
N TYR A 47 25.16 -1.29 -13.64
CA TYR A 47 24.22 -1.38 -14.75
C TYR A 47 24.33 -2.72 -15.50
N SER A 48 24.90 -3.75 -14.87
CA SER A 48 24.98 -5.08 -15.48
C SER A 48 23.58 -5.70 -15.64
N GLU A 49 23.45 -6.63 -16.59
CA GLU A 49 22.22 -7.41 -16.76
C GLU A 49 21.85 -8.22 -15.52
N ALA A 50 22.83 -8.57 -14.67
CA ALA A 50 22.58 -9.26 -13.42
C ALA A 50 21.90 -8.34 -12.40
N ALA A 51 22.42 -7.11 -12.23
CA ALA A 51 21.84 -6.12 -11.34
C ALA A 51 20.43 -5.69 -11.77
N LEU A 52 20.18 -5.53 -13.08
CA LEU A 52 18.85 -5.23 -13.60
C LEU A 52 17.85 -6.36 -13.35
N ARG A 53 18.27 -7.62 -13.49
CA ARG A 53 17.42 -8.78 -13.19
C ARG A 53 17.06 -8.86 -11.72
N ASP A 54 18.04 -8.67 -10.83
CA ASP A 54 17.82 -8.63 -9.39
C ASP A 54 16.88 -7.47 -8.98
N HIS A 55 17.03 -6.29 -9.59
CA HIS A 55 16.07 -5.19 -9.43
C HIS A 55 14.64 -5.60 -9.84
N ASP A 56 14.49 -6.24 -11.00
CA ASP A 56 13.18 -6.64 -11.51
C ASP A 56 12.54 -7.74 -10.65
N GLU A 57 13.33 -8.70 -10.18
CA GLU A 57 12.90 -9.78 -9.26
C GLU A 57 12.44 -9.19 -7.92
N ARG A 58 13.24 -8.30 -7.31
CA ARG A 58 12.84 -7.60 -6.07
C ARG A 58 11.55 -6.80 -6.25
N ASN A 59 11.40 -6.11 -7.38
CA ASN A 59 10.19 -5.36 -7.67
C ASN A 59 8.99 -6.24 -8.01
N PHE A 60 9.21 -7.44 -8.53
CA PHE A 60 8.15 -8.43 -8.72
C PHE A 60 7.60 -8.86 -7.35
N ASP A 61 8.48 -9.29 -6.45
CA ASP A 61 8.10 -9.70 -5.09
C ASP A 61 7.39 -8.56 -4.32
N ALA A 62 7.93 -7.34 -4.38
CA ALA A 62 7.31 -6.18 -3.75
C ALA A 62 5.92 -5.85 -4.31
N ARG A 63 5.69 -6.06 -5.62
CA ARG A 63 4.36 -5.86 -6.24
C ARG A 63 3.37 -6.93 -5.81
N GLU A 64 3.81 -8.17 -5.61
CA GLU A 64 2.96 -9.23 -5.04
C GLU A 64 2.56 -8.87 -3.60
N GLU A 65 3.50 -8.44 -2.75
CA GLU A 65 3.17 -8.02 -1.38
C GLU A 65 2.20 -6.82 -1.36
N ILE A 66 2.43 -5.81 -2.21
CA ILE A 66 1.51 -4.66 -2.32
C ILE A 66 0.11 -5.11 -2.73
N HIS A 67 0.01 -6.07 -3.65
CA HIS A 67 -1.27 -6.60 -4.10
C HIS A 67 -2.00 -7.30 -2.94
N GLU A 68 -1.33 -8.19 -2.22
CA GLU A 68 -1.90 -8.86 -1.04
C GLU A 68 -2.40 -7.86 0.01
N ARG A 69 -1.59 -6.85 0.35
CA ARG A 69 -1.98 -5.82 1.33
C ARG A 69 -3.13 -4.93 0.84
N ALA A 70 -3.23 -4.71 -0.46
CA ALA A 70 -4.36 -4.00 -1.05
C ALA A 70 -5.65 -4.82 -0.96
N GLU A 71 -5.59 -6.14 -1.19
CA GLU A 71 -6.72 -7.04 -1.01
C GLU A 71 -7.20 -7.08 0.45
N GLU A 72 -6.26 -7.15 1.41
CA GLU A 72 -6.57 -7.06 2.84
C GLU A 72 -7.28 -5.75 3.21
N LEU A 73 -6.80 -4.62 2.68
CA LEU A 73 -7.44 -3.32 2.89
C LEU A 73 -8.84 -3.27 2.30
N VAL A 74 -9.04 -3.81 1.09
CA VAL A 74 -10.37 -3.89 0.45
C VAL A 74 -11.32 -4.73 1.31
N ALA A 75 -10.87 -5.89 1.80
CA ALA A 75 -11.68 -6.74 2.67
C ALA A 75 -12.07 -6.02 3.98
N ALA A 76 -11.14 -5.30 4.61
CA ALA A 76 -11.42 -4.53 5.82
C ALA A 76 -12.42 -3.38 5.57
N LEU A 77 -12.31 -2.72 4.41
CA LEU A 77 -13.25 -1.68 4.00
C LEU A 77 -14.64 -2.25 3.70
N ASP A 78 -14.73 -3.39 3.02
CA ASP A 78 -15.99 -4.06 2.72
C ASP A 78 -16.70 -4.52 4.01
N GLU A 79 -15.96 -5.05 4.98
CA GLU A 79 -16.51 -5.40 6.28
C GLU A 79 -17.05 -4.16 7.01
N TRP A 80 -16.27 -3.09 7.07
CA TRP A 80 -16.67 -1.86 7.77
C TRP A 80 -17.87 -1.16 7.11
N LEU A 81 -17.82 -0.97 5.79
CA LEU A 81 -18.86 -0.26 5.06
C LEU A 81 -20.10 -1.14 4.85
N GLY A 82 -19.92 -2.46 4.68
CA GLY A 82 -21.01 -3.42 4.59
C GLY A 82 -21.80 -3.53 5.90
N THR A 83 -21.11 -3.55 7.05
CA THR A 83 -21.77 -3.50 8.37
C THR A 83 -22.44 -2.15 8.61
N ALA A 84 -21.78 -1.03 8.29
CA ALA A 84 -22.36 0.31 8.42
C ALA A 84 -23.62 0.50 7.55
N ALA A 85 -23.64 -0.07 6.33
CA ALA A 85 -24.81 -0.04 5.46
C ALA A 85 -25.97 -0.93 5.98
N ALA A 86 -25.66 -2.07 6.58
CA ALA A 86 -26.65 -2.95 7.20
C ALA A 86 -27.31 -2.30 8.44
N GLU A 87 -26.53 -1.59 9.26
CA GLU A 87 -27.05 -0.85 10.42
C GLU A 87 -27.89 0.38 10.03
N ALA A 88 -27.72 0.92 8.82
CA ALA A 88 -28.50 2.05 8.34
C ALA A 88 -29.96 1.70 7.95
N GLY A 89 -30.24 0.44 7.60
CA GLY A 89 -31.58 -0.12 7.32
C GLY A 89 -32.36 0.52 6.14
N PRO A 90 -33.31 -0.22 5.50
CA PRO A 90 -34.21 0.35 4.50
C PRO A 90 -35.32 1.14 5.21
N GLY A 91 -35.04 2.37 5.61
CA GLY A 91 -36.03 3.17 6.31
C GLY A 91 -35.52 4.52 6.82
N ARG A 92 -35.23 5.44 5.90
CA ARG A 92 -35.32 6.88 6.18
C ARG A 92 -35.76 7.66 4.97
#